data_AF-A0A0R2NSB5-F1
#
_entry.id   AF-A0A0R2NSB5-F1
#
_cell.length_a   1.000
_cell.length_b   1.000
_cell.length_c   1.000
_cell.angle_alpha   90.00
_cell.angle_beta   90.00
_cell.angle_gamma   90.00
#
_symmetry.space_group_name_H-M   'P 1'
#
loop_
_entity.id
_entity.type
_entity.pdbx_description
1 polymer ?
#
loop_
_entity_poly.entity_id
_entity_poly.type
_entity_poly.pdbx_seq_one_letter_code
_entity_poly.pdbx_strand_id
1 'polypeptide(L)'
;MDSCDRRVRAYKNGKTFDECKEIAESMNPYFKNQIIENNKILWTEILEKVDHDELIYKLTLKFLRRDGYDIGNHKIPEVKPFNP
;
A
#
# COMPACT_ATOMS: atom_id res chain seq x y z
N MET A 1 25.51 -13.39 10.71
CA MET A 1 24.38 -12.46 10.99
C MET A 1 24.77 -11.15 10.34
N ASP A 2 24.24 -10.91 9.15
CA ASP A 2 24.51 -9.70 8.39
C ASP A 2 23.93 -8.51 9.17
N SER A 3 24.81 -7.59 9.56
CA SER A 3 24.45 -6.41 10.34
C SER A 3 23.55 -5.53 9.47
N CYS A 4 22.28 -5.37 9.85
CA CYS A 4 21.39 -4.38 9.23
C CYS A 4 21.99 -2.97 9.36
N ASP A 5 22.80 -2.56 8.37
CA ASP A 5 23.31 -1.20 8.26
C ASP A 5 22.13 -0.27 7.98
N ARG A 6 21.75 0.50 8.99
CA ARG A 6 20.63 1.46 8.94
C ARG A 6 20.87 2.58 7.91
N ARG A 7 22.08 2.74 7.38
CA ARG A 7 22.44 3.81 6.45
C ARG A 7 22.27 3.44 4.99
N VAL A 8 22.14 2.16 4.65
CA VAL A 8 22.21 1.75 3.25
C VAL A 8 20.89 1.13 2.79
N ARG A 9 20.35 0.07 3.41
CA ARG A 9 19.22 -0.67 2.81
C ARG A 9 18.46 -1.52 3.85
N ALA A 10 17.54 -0.92 4.61
CA ALA A 10 16.89 -1.56 5.77
C ALA A 10 15.59 -2.34 5.45
N TYR A 11 15.03 -2.19 4.24
CA TYR A 11 13.72 -2.76 3.88
C TYR A 11 13.83 -3.81 2.77
N LYS A 12 12.73 -4.54 2.50
CA LYS A 12 12.68 -5.64 1.52
C LYS A 12 13.32 -5.21 0.18
N ASN A 13 14.17 -6.08 -0.36
CA ASN A 13 14.97 -5.84 -1.59
C ASN A 13 16.01 -4.70 -1.48
N GLY A 14 16.32 -4.31 -0.24
CA GLY A 14 17.30 -3.27 0.04
C GLY A 14 16.84 -1.89 -0.41
N LYS A 15 15.60 -1.54 -0.13
CA LYS A 15 15.09 -0.19 -0.36
C LYS A 15 15.29 0.67 0.89
N THR A 16 15.36 1.98 0.69
CA THR A 16 15.21 2.99 1.74
C THR A 16 13.72 3.24 2.03
N PHE A 17 13.43 3.92 3.14
CA PHE A 17 12.06 4.26 3.49
C PHE A 17 11.43 5.20 2.45
N ASP A 18 12.21 6.19 1.99
CA ASP A 18 11.74 7.19 1.03
C ASP A 18 11.42 6.55 -0.33
N GLU A 19 12.25 5.61 -0.81
CA GLU A 19 11.93 4.83 -2.01
C GLU A 19 10.64 4.02 -1.84
N CYS A 20 10.42 3.40 -0.67
CA CYS A 20 9.16 2.67 -0.41
C CYS A 20 7.95 3.61 -0.42
N LYS A 21 8.13 4.84 0.07
CA LYS A 21 7.11 5.90 0.07
C LYS A 21 6.78 6.34 -1.34
N GLU A 22 7.79 6.64 -2.16
CA GLU A 22 7.63 7.04 -3.56
C GLU A 22 6.96 5.94 -4.38
N ILE A 23 7.36 4.68 -4.20
CA ILE A 23 6.72 3.54 -4.87
C ILE A 23 5.23 3.48 -4.46
N ALA A 24 4.92 3.51 -3.17
CA ALA A 24 3.54 3.45 -2.70
C ALA A 24 2.69 4.64 -3.20
N GLU A 25 3.24 5.86 -3.26
CA GLU A 25 2.53 7.03 -3.82
C GLU A 25 2.32 6.90 -5.33
N SER A 26 3.31 6.41 -6.09
CA SER A 26 3.22 6.24 -7.54
C SER A 26 2.20 5.18 -7.96
N MET A 27 1.94 4.18 -7.11
CA MET A 27 0.94 3.13 -7.34
C MET A 27 -0.49 3.58 -6.98
N ASN A 28 -0.64 4.66 -6.22
CA ASN A 28 -1.92 5.11 -5.71
C ASN A 28 -2.95 5.44 -6.82
N PRO A 29 -2.60 6.11 -7.94
CA PRO A 29 -3.54 6.33 -9.05
C PRO A 29 -4.10 5.04 -9.64
N TYR A 30 -3.28 3.98 -9.73
CA TYR A 30 -3.73 2.67 -10.22
C TYR A 30 -4.81 2.09 -9.31
N PHE A 31 -4.59 2.09 -7.99
CA PHE A 31 -5.58 1.58 -7.04
C PHE A 31 -6.86 2.41 -7.02
N LYS A 32 -6.77 3.74 -7.15
CA LYS A 32 -7.95 4.61 -7.26
C LYS A 32 -8.80 4.27 -8.48
N ASN A 33 -8.17 4.06 -9.64
CA ASN A 33 -8.90 3.67 -10.85
C ASN A 33 -9.59 2.31 -10.67
N GLN A 34 -8.91 1.33 -10.08
CA GLN A 34 -9.51 0.03 -9.78
C GLN A 34 -10.72 0.14 -8.83
N ILE A 35 -10.62 1.00 -7.82
CA ILE A 35 -11.75 1.26 -6.91
C ILE A 35 -12.91 1.94 -7.63
N ILE A 36 -12.64 2.87 -8.57
CA ILE A 36 -13.68 3.54 -9.36
C ILE A 36 -14.38 2.54 -10.30
N GLU A 37 -13.63 1.66 -10.95
CA GLU A 37 -14.16 0.67 -11.90
C GLU A 37 -14.96 -0.43 -11.19
N ASN A 38 -14.44 -0.94 -10.07
CA ASN A 38 -15.00 -2.12 -9.39
C ASN A 38 -15.79 -1.78 -8.10
N ASN A 39 -15.93 -0.50 -7.77
CA ASN A 39 -16.43 0.04 -6.49
C ASN A 39 -15.61 -0.33 -5.24
N LYS A 40 -14.64 -1.24 -5.36
CA LYS A 40 -13.77 -1.68 -4.27
C LYS A 40 -12.53 -2.41 -4.78
N ILE A 41 -11.58 -2.64 -3.89
CA ILE A 41 -10.42 -3.52 -4.07
C ILE A 41 -10.12 -4.27 -2.79
N LEU A 42 -9.75 -5.55 -2.86
CA LEU A 42 -9.41 -6.37 -1.69
C LEU A 42 -7.97 -6.09 -1.22
N TRP A 43 -7.73 -6.28 0.08
CA TRP A 43 -6.38 -6.20 0.65
C TRP A 43 -5.43 -7.22 0.04
N THR A 44 -5.92 -8.40 -0.32
CA THR A 44 -5.14 -9.45 -1.00
C THR A 44 -4.65 -8.99 -2.36
N GLU A 45 -5.50 -8.31 -3.14
CA GLU A 45 -5.15 -7.77 -4.46
C GLU A 45 -4.08 -6.67 -4.34
N ILE A 46 -4.19 -5.80 -3.33
CA ILE A 46 -3.15 -4.80 -3.05
C ILE A 46 -1.84 -5.51 -2.68
N LEU A 47 -1.89 -6.51 -1.80
CA LEU A 47 -0.72 -7.22 -1.31
C LEU A 47 0.01 -7.97 -2.44
N GLU A 48 -0.74 -8.64 -3.32
CA GLU A 48 -0.20 -9.28 -4.53
C GLU A 48 0.40 -8.23 -5.48
N LYS A 49 -0.27 -7.10 -5.68
CA LYS A 49 0.21 -6.03 -6.57
C LYS A 49 1.52 -5.40 -6.10
N VAL A 50 1.76 -5.34 -4.80
CA VAL A 50 3.01 -4.83 -4.22
C VAL A 50 4.04 -5.94 -3.95
N ASP A 51 3.88 -7.12 -4.54
CA ASP A 51 4.78 -8.26 -4.40
C ASP A 51 5.03 -8.66 -2.93
N HIS A 52 3.95 -8.68 -2.13
CA HIS A 52 3.98 -8.97 -0.70
C HIS A 52 5.04 -8.16 0.07
N ASP A 53 5.32 -6.93 -0.37
CA ASP A 53 6.14 -5.98 0.37
C ASP A 53 5.28 -5.29 1.44
N GLU A 54 5.38 -5.76 2.68
CA GLU A 54 4.52 -5.28 3.78
C GLU A 54 4.63 -3.78 4.03
N LEU A 55 5.81 -3.18 3.80
CA LEU A 55 6.01 -1.76 4.04
C LEU A 55 5.25 -0.95 2.98
N ILE A 56 5.43 -1.32 1.71
CA ILE A 56 4.71 -0.67 0.59
C ILE A 56 3.21 -0.88 0.76
N TYR A 57 2.77 -2.10 1.09
CA TYR A 57 1.36 -2.40 1.39
C TYR A 57 0.76 -1.46 2.45
N LYS A 58 1.43 -1.32 3.60
CA LYS A 58 0.98 -0.44 4.69
C LYS A 58 0.96 1.03 4.27
N LEU A 59 1.95 1.48 3.50
CA LEU A 59 2.01 2.85 2.98
C LEU A 59 0.89 3.11 1.96
N THR A 60 0.62 2.17 1.05
CA THR A 60 -0.48 2.26 0.10
C THR A 60 -1.83 2.41 0.80
N LEU A 61 -2.13 1.57 1.81
CA LEU A 61 -3.36 1.73 2.60
C LEU A 61 -3.41 3.09 3.32
N LYS A 62 -2.28 3.54 3.87
CA LYS A 62 -2.20 4.86 4.53
C LYS A 62 -2.51 6.00 3.55
N PHE A 63 -2.03 5.93 2.32
CA PHE A 63 -2.28 6.96 1.30
C PHE A 63 -3.72 6.91 0.77
N LEU A 64 -4.28 5.73 0.55
CA LEU A 64 -5.70 5.60 0.22
C LEU A 64 -6.58 6.19 1.32
N ARG A 65 -6.24 5.95 2.60
CA ARG A 65 -6.95 6.59 3.72
C ARG A 65 -6.79 8.11 3.74
N ARG A 66 -5.58 8.62 3.50
CA ARG A 66 -5.31 10.07 3.38
C ARG A 66 -6.18 10.71 2.30
N ASP A 67 -6.40 9.98 1.21
CA ASP A 67 -7.11 10.46 0.04
C ASP A 67 -8.64 10.25 0.11
N GLY A 68 -9.16 9.83 1.27
CA GLY A 68 -10.59 9.76 1.52
C GLY A 68 -11.25 8.43 1.13
N TYR A 69 -10.50 7.32 1.18
CA TYR A 69 -11.07 5.98 1.03
C TYR A 69 -11.26 5.28 2.38
N ASP A 70 -12.33 4.50 2.51
CA ASP A 70 -12.49 3.54 3.59
C ASP A 70 -11.61 2.34 3.30
N ILE A 71 -10.57 2.14 4.11
CA ILE A 71 -9.62 1.03 3.95
C ILE A 71 -10.06 -0.26 4.64
N GLY A 72 -11.24 -0.27 5.28
CA GLY A 72 -11.75 -1.46 5.95
C GLY A 72 -10.97 -1.85 7.20
N ASN A 73 -11.08 -3.12 7.59
CA ASN A 73 -10.44 -3.69 8.79
C ASN A 73 -10.30 -5.22 8.65
N HIS A 74 -9.78 -5.90 9.67
CA HIS A 74 -9.57 -7.35 9.64
C HIS A 74 -10.83 -8.20 9.37
N LYS A 75 -12.03 -7.68 9.62
CA LYS A 75 -13.31 -8.35 9.30
C LYS A 75 -13.80 -8.05 7.89
N ILE A 76 -13.42 -6.89 7.35
CA ILE A 76 -13.82 -6.39 6.03
C ILE A 76 -12.54 -5.87 5.34
N PRO A 77 -11.68 -6.77 4.82
CA PRO A 77 -10.37 -6.41 4.29
C PRO A 77 -10.47 -5.93 2.84
N GLU A 78 -11.24 -4.86 2.63
CA GLU A 78 -11.45 -4.21 1.33
C GLU A 78 -11.30 -2.70 1.47
N VAL A 79 -10.87 -2.05 0.40
CA VAL A 79 -10.81 -0.60 0.26
C VAL A 79 -11.92 -0.16 -0.69
N LYS A 80 -12.69 0.86 -0.30
CA LYS A 80 -13.81 1.41 -1.08
C LYS A 80 -13.95 2.92 -0.86
N PRO A 81 -14.67 3.64 -1.74
CA PRO A 81 -15.00 5.03 -1.48
C PRO A 81 -15.83 5.14 -0.20
N PHE A 82 -15.66 6.22 0.58
CA PHE A 82 -16.64 6.53 1.62
C PHE A 82 -17.98 6.82 0.92
N ASN A 83 -18.99 6.01 1.21
CA ASN A 83 -20.36 6.40 0.89
C ASN A 83 -20.75 7.53 1.85
N PRO A 84 -21.12 8.72 1.36
CA PRO A 84 -21.69 9.77 2.18
C PRO A 84 -23.06 9.37 2.77
#